data_AF-A0A964Q9K0-F1
#
_entry.id   AF-A0A964Q9K0-F1
#
_cell.length_a   1.000
_cell.length_b   1.000
_cell.length_c   1.000
_cell.angle_alpha   90.00
_cell.angle_beta   90.00
_cell.angle_gamma   90.00
#
_symmetry.space_group_name_H-M   'P 1'
#
loop_
_entity.id
_entity.type
_entity.pdbx_description
1 polymer ?
#
loop_
_entity_poly.entity_id
_entity_poly.type
_entity_poly.pdbx_seq_one_letter_code
_entity_poly.pdbx_strand_id
1 'polypeptide(L)'
;MTSTKNIYGSTDPLSVTMLGGMVSAPRNPLEVVLNISADGTIINMQSVTLSLMDNSGSLVRMSPSVSSIRSDEAFSMSGRVQTLAPTWNFQPNLIAATQWQVNFSSTGANTSLDAVSLDMRFIPAPEALSVLAMLGGGGMICGRLQRL
;
A
#
# COMPACT_ATOMS: atom_id res chain seq x y z
N MET A 1 -20.75 -32.80 1.28
CA MET A 1 -20.86 -31.33 1.32
C MET A 1 -19.91 -30.80 2.39
N THR A 2 -18.63 -30.67 2.07
CA THR A 2 -17.62 -30.10 2.96
C THR A 2 -17.40 -28.66 2.53
N SER A 3 -18.13 -27.76 3.19
CA SER A 3 -17.89 -26.32 3.14
C SER A 3 -16.59 -26.03 3.89
N THR A 4 -15.44 -26.12 3.22
CA THR A 4 -14.23 -25.47 3.71
C THR A 4 -14.47 -23.97 3.62
N LYS A 5 -14.26 -23.28 4.73
CA LYS A 5 -14.33 -21.82 4.87
C LYS A 5 -13.24 -21.11 4.05
N ASN A 6 -13.17 -21.35 2.74
CA ASN A 6 -12.33 -20.61 1.81
C ASN A 6 -13.12 -19.38 1.37
N ILE A 7 -12.70 -18.20 1.82
CA ILE A 7 -13.40 -16.95 1.48
C ILE A 7 -13.02 -16.49 0.05
N TYR A 8 -11.91 -16.99 -0.53
CA TYR A 8 -11.41 -16.52 -1.83
C TYR A 8 -10.82 -17.65 -2.69
N GLY A 9 -11.64 -18.59 -3.15
CA GLY A 9 -11.24 -19.49 -4.23
C GLY A 9 -11.44 -18.78 -5.57
N SER A 10 -10.44 -18.06 -6.08
CA SER A 10 -10.56 -17.35 -7.36
C SER A 10 -9.40 -17.66 -8.29
N THR A 11 -9.71 -18.38 -9.36
CA THR A 11 -8.97 -18.27 -10.63
C THR A 11 -9.07 -16.84 -11.21
N ASP A 12 -10.00 -16.04 -10.71
CA ASP A 12 -10.22 -14.65 -11.12
C ASP A 12 -9.32 -13.66 -10.38
N PRO A 13 -9.03 -12.49 -11.00
CA PRO A 13 -8.23 -11.44 -10.38
C PRO A 13 -8.88 -10.93 -9.09
N LEU A 14 -8.12 -10.96 -8.01
CA LEU A 14 -8.47 -10.31 -6.75
C LEU A 14 -7.95 -8.89 -6.79
N SER A 15 -8.70 -7.97 -6.18
CA SER A 15 -8.26 -6.60 -6.05
C SER A 15 -8.57 -6.00 -4.69
N VAL A 16 -7.63 -5.21 -4.18
CA VAL A 16 -7.81 -4.34 -3.03
C VAL A 16 -7.89 -2.92 -3.55
N THR A 17 -9.03 -2.27 -3.37
CA THR A 17 -9.26 -0.89 -3.82
C THR A 17 -9.39 0.02 -2.62
N MET A 18 -8.65 1.13 -2.64
CA MET A 18 -8.80 2.24 -1.71
C MET A 18 -9.23 3.48 -2.47
N LEU A 19 -10.38 4.01 -2.05
CA LEU A 19 -10.90 5.30 -2.47
C LEU A 19 -10.51 6.31 -1.41
N GLY A 20 -9.81 7.36 -1.82
CA GLY A 20 -9.18 8.27 -0.87
C GLY A 20 -7.76 8.50 -1.31
N GLY A 21 -7.54 9.68 -1.86
CA GLY A 21 -6.28 10.04 -2.43
C GLY A 21 -6.07 11.55 -2.33
N MET A 22 -4.81 11.95 -2.32
CA MET A 22 -4.43 13.31 -1.98
C MET A 22 -4.71 14.20 -3.21
N VAL A 23 -5.66 15.13 -3.07
CA VAL A 23 -6.03 16.09 -4.12
C VAL A 23 -4.93 17.13 -4.43
N SER A 24 -3.82 17.12 -3.69
CA SER A 24 -2.68 18.01 -3.88
C SER A 24 -1.34 17.32 -3.57
N ALA A 25 -0.40 17.36 -4.52
CA ALA A 25 1.02 17.10 -4.26
C ALA A 25 1.56 18.09 -3.19
N PRO A 26 2.57 17.74 -2.36
CA PRO A 26 3.46 16.59 -2.45
C PRO A 26 3.21 15.59 -1.31
N ARG A 27 1.96 15.16 -1.14
CA ARG A 27 1.58 14.23 -0.07
C ARG A 27 1.30 12.81 -0.58
N ASN A 28 1.99 12.36 -1.62
CA ASN A 28 1.85 10.98 -2.06
C ASN A 28 2.57 10.01 -1.10
N PRO A 29 2.09 8.76 -0.96
CA PRO A 29 2.86 7.74 -0.25
C PRO A 29 4.16 7.49 -1.03
N LEU A 30 5.29 7.41 -0.32
CA LEU A 30 6.58 7.10 -0.94
C LEU A 30 6.77 5.61 -1.15
N GLU A 31 6.08 4.82 -0.33
CA GLU A 31 6.16 3.37 -0.34
C GLU A 31 4.77 2.80 -0.06
N VAL A 32 4.39 1.80 -0.84
CA VAL A 32 3.22 0.97 -0.62
C VAL A 32 3.71 -0.46 -0.55
N VAL A 33 3.38 -1.17 0.53
CA VAL A 33 3.72 -2.57 0.74
C VAL A 33 2.43 -3.35 0.93
N LEU A 34 2.21 -4.34 0.08
CA LEU A 34 1.10 -5.26 0.24
C LEU A 34 1.66 -6.56 0.85
N ASN A 35 1.15 -6.98 2.00
CA ASN A 35 1.45 -8.28 2.56
C ASN A 35 0.30 -9.23 2.26
N ILE A 36 0.59 -10.32 1.56
CA ILE A 36 -0.38 -11.38 1.25
C ILE A 36 0.10 -12.65 1.94
N SER A 37 -0.70 -13.18 2.86
CA SER A 37 -0.59 -14.54 3.37
C SER A 37 -1.64 -15.41 2.69
N ALA A 38 -1.19 -16.45 2.00
CA ALA A 38 -2.06 -17.36 1.28
C ALA A 38 -1.65 -18.82 1.49
N ASP A 39 -2.62 -19.72 1.42
CA ASP A 39 -2.45 -21.18 1.44
C ASP A 39 -2.97 -21.78 0.12
N GLY A 40 -2.42 -22.93 -0.30
CA GLY A 40 -2.84 -23.65 -1.50
C GLY A 40 -2.01 -23.31 -2.75
N THR A 41 -2.64 -22.83 -3.81
CA THR A 41 -1.90 -22.48 -5.05
C THR A 41 -1.12 -21.17 -4.92
N ILE A 42 0.07 -21.12 -5.54
CA ILE A 42 1.01 -19.99 -5.43
C ILE A 42 0.42 -18.74 -6.09
N ILE A 43 0.63 -17.58 -5.46
CA ILE A 43 0.28 -16.27 -6.05
C ILE A 43 1.17 -15.99 -7.26
N ASN A 44 0.56 -15.61 -8.38
CA ASN A 44 1.30 -15.26 -9.58
C ASN A 44 1.87 -13.84 -9.43
N MET A 45 3.16 -13.73 -9.09
CA MET A 45 3.83 -12.43 -8.95
C MET A 45 3.80 -11.55 -10.22
N GLN A 46 3.65 -12.15 -11.41
CA GLN A 46 3.51 -11.38 -12.66
C GLN A 46 2.14 -10.71 -12.80
N SER A 47 1.13 -11.21 -12.09
CA SER A 47 -0.21 -10.61 -12.06
C SER A 47 -0.32 -9.45 -11.06
N VAL A 48 0.64 -9.34 -10.14
CA VAL A 48 0.64 -8.32 -9.08
C VAL A 48 0.92 -6.96 -9.70
N THR A 49 -0.06 -6.08 -9.67
CA THR A 49 0.03 -4.74 -10.25
C THR A 49 -0.68 -3.71 -9.37
N LEU A 50 -0.12 -2.51 -9.31
CA LEU A 50 -0.77 -1.37 -8.69
C LEU A 50 -1.26 -0.42 -9.79
N SER A 51 -2.54 -0.09 -9.75
CA SER A 51 -3.18 0.89 -10.60
C SER A 51 -3.50 2.14 -9.78
N LEU A 52 -3.05 3.29 -10.27
CA LEU A 52 -3.31 4.60 -9.72
C LEU A 52 -4.19 5.38 -10.67
N MET A 53 -5.29 5.94 -10.17
CA MET A 53 -6.18 6.77 -10.97
C MET A 53 -6.27 8.19 -10.38
N ASP A 54 -6.02 9.20 -11.20
CA ASP A 54 -6.19 10.60 -10.79
C ASP A 54 -7.63 11.09 -10.96
N ASN A 55 -7.88 12.33 -10.53
CA ASN A 55 -9.19 12.98 -10.63
C ASN A 55 -9.63 13.30 -12.07
N SER A 56 -8.71 13.26 -13.03
CA SER A 56 -8.98 13.45 -14.45
C SER A 56 -9.29 12.14 -15.19
N GLY A 57 -9.19 11.00 -14.48
CA GLY A 57 -9.38 9.66 -15.04
C GLY A 57 -8.13 9.07 -15.69
N SER A 58 -6.97 9.72 -15.54
CA SER A 58 -5.69 9.15 -15.99
C SER A 58 -5.33 7.96 -15.12
N LEU A 59 -4.91 6.86 -15.75
CA LEU A 59 -4.59 5.61 -15.07
C LEU A 59 -3.13 5.21 -15.32
N VAL A 60 -2.39 5.03 -14.23
CA VAL A 60 -1.00 4.55 -14.25
C VAL A 60 -0.95 3.16 -13.65
N ARG A 61 -0.40 2.19 -14.38
CA ARG A 61 -0.16 0.83 -13.87
C ARG A 61 1.32 0.60 -13.64
N MET A 62 1.65 0.01 -12.50
CA MET A 62 3.03 -0.26 -12.11
C MET A 62 3.14 -1.66 -11.54
N SER A 63 4.16 -2.38 -11.99
CA SER A 63 4.61 -3.61 -11.34
C SER A 63 5.37 -3.26 -10.05
N PRO A 64 5.42 -4.16 -9.06
CA PRO A 64 6.21 -3.99 -7.86
C PRO A 64 7.67 -3.67 -8.21
N SER A 65 8.26 -2.72 -7.51
CA SER A 65 9.69 -2.39 -7.63
C SER A 65 10.55 -3.49 -6.98
N VAL A 66 10.04 -4.07 -5.90
CA VAL A 66 10.68 -5.15 -5.14
C VAL A 66 9.59 -6.15 -4.73
N SER A 67 9.93 -7.43 -4.68
CA SER A 67 9.08 -8.46 -4.10
C SER A 67 9.90 -9.34 -3.17
N SER A 68 9.41 -9.55 -1.95
CA SER A 68 10.05 -10.46 -0.99
C SER A 68 9.10 -11.59 -0.59
N ILE A 69 9.67 -12.78 -0.41
CA ILE A 69 8.97 -13.93 0.16
C ILE A 69 9.37 -13.98 1.63
N ARG A 70 8.39 -13.77 2.53
CA ARG A 70 8.61 -13.73 3.98
C ARG A 70 8.50 -15.12 4.61
N SER A 71 7.60 -15.95 4.11
CA SER A 71 7.49 -17.36 4.47
C SER A 71 7.08 -18.17 3.24
N ASP A 72 7.57 -19.40 3.15
CA ASP A 72 7.25 -20.31 2.06
C ASP A 72 7.39 -21.75 2.55
N GLU A 73 6.27 -22.38 2.86
CA GLU A 73 6.22 -23.72 3.41
C GLU A 73 5.36 -24.62 2.54
N ALA A 74 5.81 -25.85 2.32
CA ALA A 74 5.02 -26.86 1.62
C ALA A 74 3.90 -27.36 2.54
N PHE A 75 2.65 -27.36 2.06
CA PHE A 75 1.52 -27.88 2.80
C PHE A 75 1.37 -29.39 2.58
N SER A 76 1.16 -30.15 3.66
CA SER A 76 1.23 -31.62 3.67
C SER A 76 0.17 -32.32 2.81
N MET A 77 -0.90 -31.62 2.41
CA MET A 77 -1.99 -32.15 1.58
C MET A 77 -1.98 -31.61 0.14
N SER A 78 -0.83 -31.09 -0.33
CA SER A 78 -0.61 -30.32 -1.58
C SER A 78 -0.87 -28.82 -1.46
N GLY A 79 -0.01 -28.02 -2.08
CA GLY A 79 -0.03 -26.55 -2.01
C GLY A 79 1.16 -25.96 -1.26
N ARG A 80 1.13 -24.64 -1.09
CA ARG A 80 2.11 -23.87 -0.33
C ARG A 80 1.42 -22.82 0.52
N VAL A 81 1.91 -22.70 1.75
CA VAL A 81 1.61 -21.55 2.62
C VAL A 81 2.70 -20.52 2.35
N GLN A 82 2.33 -19.41 1.75
CA GLN A 82 3.27 -18.37 1.34
C GLN A 82 2.84 -17.00 1.86
N THR A 83 3.79 -16.30 2.48
CA THR A 83 3.65 -14.87 2.77
C THR A 83 4.53 -14.09 1.81
N LEU A 84 3.91 -13.21 1.03
CA LEU A 84 4.55 -12.34 0.05
C LEU A 84 4.43 -10.89 0.46
N ALA A 85 5.46 -10.11 0.15
CA ALA A 85 5.47 -8.66 0.33
C ALA A 85 6.00 -7.95 -0.93
N PRO A 86 5.16 -7.77 -1.97
CA PRO A 86 5.39 -6.81 -3.04
C PRO A 86 5.37 -5.37 -2.53
N THR A 87 6.35 -4.60 -3.00
CA THR A 87 6.57 -3.20 -2.63
C THR A 87 6.65 -2.33 -3.88
N TRP A 88 5.97 -1.18 -3.84
CA TRP A 88 6.06 -0.12 -4.83
C TRP A 88 6.69 1.11 -4.21
N ASN A 89 7.72 1.64 -4.86
CA ASN A 89 8.37 2.89 -4.47
C ASN A 89 7.98 3.99 -5.45
N PHE A 90 7.61 5.16 -4.92
CA PHE A 90 7.16 6.30 -5.72
C PHE A 90 8.11 7.47 -5.58
N GLN A 91 8.27 8.21 -6.68
CA GLN A 91 8.76 9.56 -6.58
C GLN A 91 7.65 10.44 -5.97
N PRO A 92 7.97 11.40 -5.08
CA PRO A 92 6.98 12.23 -4.38
C PRO A 92 5.97 12.93 -5.31
N ASN A 93 6.37 13.19 -6.56
CA ASN A 93 5.61 13.94 -7.56
C ASN A 93 5.05 13.07 -8.69
N LEU A 94 5.05 11.74 -8.55
CA LEU A 94 4.71 10.84 -9.67
C LEU A 94 3.27 11.02 -10.17
N ILE A 95 2.28 11.09 -9.27
CA ILE A 95 0.87 11.32 -9.62
C ILE A 95 0.06 11.71 -8.37
N ALA A 96 -0.94 12.58 -8.49
CA ALA A 96 -1.94 12.84 -7.45
C ALA A 96 -3.09 11.83 -7.57
N ALA A 97 -2.85 10.60 -7.11
CA ALA A 97 -3.83 9.52 -7.26
C ALA A 97 -4.99 9.69 -6.28
N THR A 98 -6.22 9.66 -6.80
CA THR A 98 -7.50 9.66 -6.05
C THR A 98 -8.02 8.27 -5.73
N GLN A 99 -7.60 7.27 -6.50
CA GLN A 99 -7.91 5.87 -6.28
C GLN A 99 -6.64 5.02 -6.44
N TRP A 100 -6.50 4.05 -5.55
CA TRP A 100 -5.42 3.07 -5.52
C TRP A 100 -6.04 1.69 -5.63
N GLN A 101 -5.61 0.89 -6.60
CA GLN A 101 -6.10 -0.47 -6.77
C GLN A 101 -4.93 -1.42 -6.96
N VAL A 102 -4.77 -2.36 -6.04
CA VAL A 102 -3.79 -3.43 -6.16
C VAL A 102 -4.51 -4.67 -6.68
N ASN A 103 -4.06 -5.20 -7.82
CA ASN A 103 -4.59 -6.40 -8.43
C ASN A 103 -3.57 -7.52 -8.30
N PHE A 104 -4.05 -8.74 -8.05
CA PHE A 104 -3.24 -9.95 -8.03
C PHE A 104 -4.11 -11.18 -8.29
N SER A 105 -3.52 -12.25 -8.78
CA SER A 105 -4.19 -13.53 -9.00
C SER A 105 -3.31 -14.69 -8.56
N SER A 106 -3.93 -15.83 -8.33
CA SER A 106 -3.21 -17.10 -8.15
C SER A 106 -2.85 -17.74 -9.50
N THR A 107 -1.98 -18.74 -9.42
CA THR A 107 -1.65 -19.63 -10.55
C THR A 107 -2.69 -20.74 -10.77
N GLY A 108 -3.67 -20.90 -9.88
CA GLY A 108 -4.69 -21.95 -9.97
C GLY A 108 -5.90 -21.71 -9.05
N ALA A 109 -6.92 -22.55 -9.18
CA ALA A 109 -8.23 -22.35 -8.57
C ALA A 109 -8.33 -22.66 -7.06
N ASN A 110 -7.23 -23.05 -6.41
CA ASN A 110 -7.22 -23.59 -5.04
C ASN A 110 -6.36 -22.75 -4.09
N THR A 111 -6.35 -21.43 -4.25
CA THR A 111 -5.71 -20.52 -3.28
C THR A 111 -6.73 -20.13 -2.22
N SER A 112 -6.29 -20.03 -0.98
CA SER A 112 -7.03 -19.43 0.13
C SER A 112 -6.23 -18.25 0.65
N LEU A 113 -6.87 -17.10 0.82
CA LEU A 113 -6.24 -15.96 1.50
C LEU A 113 -6.48 -16.09 3.00
N ASP A 114 -5.39 -16.11 3.75
CA ASP A 114 -5.42 -16.12 5.22
C ASP A 114 -5.41 -14.69 5.77
N ALA A 115 -4.46 -13.86 5.29
CA ALA A 115 -4.37 -12.45 5.68
C ALA A 115 -3.91 -11.58 4.52
N VAL A 116 -4.49 -10.39 4.39
CA VAL A 116 -4.05 -9.36 3.45
C VAL A 116 -3.94 -8.04 4.21
N SER A 117 -2.76 -7.43 4.21
CA SER A 117 -2.54 -6.09 4.75
C SER A 117 -1.91 -5.18 3.70
N LEU A 118 -2.25 -3.90 3.75
CA LEU A 118 -1.72 -2.89 2.86
C LEU A 118 -1.18 -1.73 3.70
N ASP A 119 0.13 -1.59 3.71
CA ASP A 119 0.85 -0.59 4.48
C ASP A 119 1.32 0.52 3.54
N MET A 120 1.03 1.77 3.91
CA MET A 120 1.40 2.95 3.13
C MET A 120 2.22 3.91 3.97
N ARG A 121 3.38 4.29 3.47
CA ARG A 121 4.27 5.23 4.14
C ARG A 121 4.19 6.62 3.52
N PHE A 122 3.77 7.59 4.31
CA PHE A 122 3.74 9.00 3.93
C PHE A 122 4.89 9.75 4.62
N ILE A 123 5.62 10.59 3.88
CA ILE A 123 6.51 11.59 4.48
C ILE A 123 5.79 12.94 4.44
N PRO A 124 5.70 13.67 5.57
CA PRO A 124 5.13 15.01 5.57
C PRO A 124 5.93 15.93 4.64
N ALA A 125 5.23 16.73 3.83
CA ALA A 125 5.86 17.78 3.04
C ALA A 125 6.74 18.68 3.94
N PRO A 126 7.91 19.15 3.48
CA PRO A 126 8.79 20.04 4.25
C PRO A 126 8.07 21.27 4.83
N GLU A 127 7.06 21.78 4.11
CA GLU A 127 6.22 22.91 4.52
C GLU A 127 5.33 22.62 5.75
N ALA A 128 5.02 21.36 6.02
CA ALA A 128 4.30 20.99 7.25
C ALA A 128 5.22 20.98 8.47
N LEU A 129 6.54 20.79 8.29
CA LEU A 129 7.52 20.83 9.36
C LEU A 129 7.90 22.27 9.74
N SER A 130 7.86 23.21 8.79
CA SER A 130 8.18 24.62 9.06
C SER A 130 7.13 25.30 9.95
N VAL A 131 5.86 24.93 9.85
CA VAL A 131 4.79 25.47 10.73
C VAL A 131 5.00 25.03 12.19
N LEU A 132 5.45 23.80 12.43
CA LEU A 132 5.74 23.31 13.78
C LEU A 132 6.98 24.01 14.38
N ALA A 133 8.00 24.26 13.57
CA ALA A 133 9.20 25.00 13.98
C ALA A 133 8.90 26.48 14.31
N MET A 134 7.97 27.11 13.59
CA MET A 134 7.55 28.49 13.87
C MET A 134 6.67 28.60 15.13
N LEU A 135 5.84 27.60 15.43
CA LEU A 135 5.08 27.55 16.69
C LEU A 135 5.97 27.26 17.92
N GLY A 136 7.05 26.50 17.76
CA GLY A 136 8.02 26.27 18.82
C GLY A 136 8.95 27.46 19.11
N GLY A 137 9.13 28.38 18.14
CA GLY A 137 10.01 29.55 18.25
C GLY A 137 9.32 30.87 18.63
N GLY A 138 7.98 30.93 18.62
CA GLY A 138 7.21 32.18 18.83
C GLY A 138 6.94 32.57 20.28
N GLY A 139 7.46 31.83 21.26
CA GLY A 139 7.14 32.02 22.69
C GLY A 139 8.21 32.77 23.48
N MET A 140 8.61 33.98 23.10
CA MET A 140 9.26 34.94 24.01
C MET A 140 9.31 36.36 23.40
N ILE A 141 8.15 37.01 23.29
CA ILE A 141 8.06 38.48 23.34
C ILE A 141 7.36 38.82 24.66
N CYS A 142 8.11 38.81 25.76
CA CYS A 142 7.68 39.45 27.00
C CYS A 142 8.29 40.86 27.00
N GLY A 143 7.41 41.86 26.96
CA GLY A 143 7.73 43.26 26.77
C GLY A 143 8.65 43.84 27.85
N ARG A 144 9.69 44.54 27.40
CA ARG A 144 10.50 45.44 28.21
C ARG A 144 9.67 46.70 28.48
N LEU A 145 8.98 46.74 29.62
CA LEU A 145 8.39 47.98 30.13
C LEU A 145 9.51 48.96 30.51
N GLN A 146 9.64 50.04 29.74
CA GLN A 146 10.30 51.27 30.16
C GLN A 146 9.61 51.82 31.41
N ARG A 147 10.38 52.18 32.43
CA ARG A 147 10.02 53.25 33.36
C ARG A 147 11.23 54.11 33.65
N LEU A 148 10.95 55.43 33.58
CA LEU A 148 11.77 56.58 33.96
C LEU A 148 12.24 56.48 35.42
#